data_AF-X1DZ41-F1
#
_entry.id   AF-X1DZ41-F1
#
_cell.length_a   1.000
_cell.length_b   1.000
_cell.length_c   1.000
_cell.angle_alpha   90.00
_cell.angle_beta   90.00
_cell.angle_gamma   90.00
#
_symmetry.space_group_name_H-M   'P 1'
#
loop_
_entity.id
_entity.type
_entity.pdbx_description
1 polymer ?
#
loop_
_entity_poly.entity_id
_entity_poly.type
_entity_poly.pdbx_seq_one_letter_code
_entity_poly.pdbx_strand_id
1 'polypeptide(L)'
;MKTKEILDLIFKSPDVKYGLVEFEGIDFEKALSFSEENGKYFLTCLKRNKPIQIYSEKKSAPEEIIRQLWLYKLIDYYEYK
;
A
#
# COMPACT_ATOMS: atom_id res chain seq x y z
N MET A 1 -14.45 0.78 1.01
CA MET A 1 -13.64 -0.13 1.86
C MET A 1 -12.52 0.70 2.46
N LYS A 2 -12.25 0.58 3.77
CA LYS A 2 -11.20 1.36 4.46
C LYS A 2 -9.82 0.79 4.13
N THR A 3 -8.77 1.62 4.15
CA THR A 3 -7.39 1.20 3.87
C THR A 3 -6.97 -0.01 4.71
N LYS A 4 -7.34 -0.01 5.98
CA LYS A 4 -7.06 -1.11 6.92
C LYS A 4 -7.59 -2.46 6.44
N GLU A 5 -8.80 -2.52 5.89
CA GLU A 5 -9.42 -3.77 5.44
C GLU A 5 -8.67 -4.36 4.22
N ILE A 6 -8.18 -3.50 3.33
CA ILE A 6 -7.38 -3.89 2.16
C ILE A 6 -6.01 -4.40 2.62
N LEU A 7 -5.39 -3.74 3.60
CA LEU A 7 -4.14 -4.20 4.19
C LEU A 7 -4.31 -5.54 4.89
N ASP A 8 -5.35 -5.71 5.72
CA ASP A 8 -5.65 -7.00 6.36
C ASP A 8 -5.94 -8.11 5.34
N LEU A 9 -6.50 -7.78 4.17
CA LEU A 9 -6.73 -8.71 3.08
C LEU A 9 -5.43 -9.20 2.42
N ILE A 10 -4.45 -8.31 2.26
CA ILE A 10 -3.20 -8.56 1.53
C ILE A 10 -2.10 -9.09 2.44
N PHE A 11 -2.04 -8.63 3.69
CA PHE A 11 -1.02 -8.97 4.69
C PHE A 11 -1.52 -10.01 5.70
N LYS A 12 -2.26 -11.03 5.23
CA LYS A 12 -2.85 -12.08 6.09
C LYS A 12 -1.80 -12.96 6.79
N SER A 13 -0.64 -13.18 6.16
CA SER A 13 0.40 -14.04 6.70
C SER A 13 1.30 -13.30 7.70
N PRO A 14 1.65 -13.91 8.86
CA PRO A 14 2.46 -13.28 9.91
C PRO A 14 3.79 -12.73 9.42
N ASP A 15 4.47 -13.44 8.51
CA ASP A 15 5.77 -13.08 7.94
C ASP A 15 5.73 -11.74 7.19
N VAL A 16 4.59 -11.40 6.57
CA VAL A 16 4.40 -10.15 5.82
C VAL A 16 3.99 -9.01 6.75
N LYS A 17 3.40 -9.33 7.91
CA LYS A 17 2.96 -8.35 8.92
C LYS A 17 4.13 -7.62 9.57
N TYR A 18 5.29 -8.27 9.71
CA TYR A 18 6.54 -7.62 10.14
C TYR A 18 6.98 -6.51 9.19
N GLY A 19 6.68 -6.62 7.89
CA GLY A 19 7.00 -5.59 6.91
C GLY A 19 6.31 -4.25 7.17
N LEU A 20 5.17 -4.25 7.87
CA LEU A 20 4.44 -3.02 8.19
C LEU A 20 4.94 -2.32 9.47
N VAL A 21 5.71 -3.02 10.32
CA VAL A 21 6.24 -2.47 11.58
C VAL A 21 7.17 -1.29 11.33
N GLU A 22 7.96 -1.33 10.25
CA GLU A 22 8.86 -0.23 9.83
C GLU A 22 8.11 1.08 9.49
N PHE A 23 6.80 0.99 9.31
CA PHE A 23 5.91 2.09 8.96
C PHE A 23 4.93 2.43 10.10
N GLU A 24 5.18 1.94 11.32
CA GLU A 24 4.46 2.41 12.50
C GLU A 24 4.57 3.94 12.64
N GLY A 25 3.44 4.57 12.95
CA GLY A 25 3.33 6.03 13.02
C GLY A 25 2.98 6.72 11.69
N ILE A 26 3.02 6.02 10.55
CA ILE A 26 2.50 6.55 9.29
C ILE A 26 0.97 6.42 9.25
N ASP A 27 0.30 7.51 8.88
CA ASP A 27 -1.13 7.49 8.57
C ASP A 27 -1.35 6.85 7.17
N PHE A 28 -1.70 5.56 7.15
CA PHE A 28 -1.87 4.83 5.90
C PHE A 28 -3.00 5.35 5.02
N GLU A 29 -4.02 6.01 5.58
CA GLU A 29 -5.10 6.63 4.78
C GLU A 29 -4.58 7.85 4.00
N LYS A 30 -3.50 8.50 4.48
CA LYS A 30 -2.80 9.58 3.75
C LYS A 30 -1.75 9.05 2.79
N ALA A 31 -1.02 8.02 3.21
CA ALA A 31 0.10 7.49 2.43
C ALA A 31 -0.35 6.64 1.23
N LEU A 32 -1.52 6.00 1.31
CA LEU A 32 -1.99 5.04 0.32
C LEU A 32 -3.37 5.44 -0.20
N SER A 33 -3.50 5.52 -1.53
CA SER A 33 -4.78 5.81 -2.19
C SER A 33 -5.24 4.59 -2.98
N PHE A 34 -6.28 3.93 -2.48
CA PHE A 34 -6.83 2.73 -3.09
C PHE A 34 -8.09 3.01 -3.92
N SER A 35 -8.29 2.19 -4.94
CA SER A 35 -9.56 2.07 -5.65
C SER A 35 -9.90 0.60 -5.91
N GLU A 36 -11.17 0.32 -6.13
CA GLU A 36 -11.68 -1.01 -6.42
C GLU A 36 -12.52 -0.96 -7.70
N GLU A 37 -12.32 -1.95 -8.57
CA GLU A 37 -13.09 -2.12 -9.80
C GLU A 37 -13.25 -3.62 -10.10
N ASN A 38 -14.49 -4.11 -10.07
CA ASN A 38 -14.86 -5.48 -10.42
C ASN A 38 -14.04 -6.54 -9.65
N GLY A 39 -13.87 -6.36 -8.34
CA GLY A 39 -13.11 -7.29 -7.47
C GLY A 39 -11.59 -7.22 -7.66
N LYS A 40 -11.10 -6.22 -8.39
CA LYS A 40 -9.67 -5.89 -8.48
C LYS A 40 -9.40 -4.63 -7.69
N TYR A 41 -8.33 -4.65 -6.90
CA TYR A 41 -7.91 -3.51 -6.10
C TYR A 41 -6.66 -2.90 -6.70
N PHE A 42 -6.64 -1.57 -6.70
CA PHE A 42 -5.58 -0.77 -7.27
C PHE A 42 -5.06 0.20 -6.22
N LEU A 43 -3.76 0.48 -6.28
CA LEU A 43 -3.08 1.49 -5.49
C LEU A 43 -2.52 2.54 -6.43
N THR A 44 -2.75 3.81 -6.13
CA THR A 44 -2.16 4.92 -6.88
C THR A 44 -0.67 4.99 -6.60
N CYS A 45 0.15 4.84 -7.64
CA CYS A 45 1.60 4.93 -7.53
C CYS A 45 2.04 6.39 -7.43
N LEU A 46 2.66 6.78 -6.32
CA LEU A 46 3.12 8.15 -6.04
C LEU A 46 4.06 8.69 -7.13
N LYS A 47 4.94 7.83 -7.67
CA LYS A 47 5.91 8.22 -8.71
C LYS A 47 5.29 8.38 -10.09
N ARG A 48 4.30 7.56 -10.44
CA ARG A 48 3.76 7.48 -11.82
C ARG A 48 2.41 8.19 -11.97
N ASN A 49 1.77 8.54 -10.85
CA ASN A 49 0.41 9.04 -10.76
C ASN A 49 -0.60 8.19 -11.56
N LYS A 50 -0.49 6.86 -11.40
CA LYS A 50 -1.33 5.87 -12.09
C LYS A 50 -1.74 4.75 -11.14
N PRO A 51 -2.95 4.19 -11.30
CA PRO A 51 -3.37 3.02 -10.53
C PRO A 51 -2.57 1.79 -10.95
N ILE A 52 -2.09 1.04 -9.97
CA ILE A 52 -1.42 -0.25 -10.14
C ILE A 52 -2.26 -1.31 -9.45
N GLN A 53 -2.62 -2.38 -10.16
CA GLN A 53 -3.38 -3.47 -9.57
C GLN A 53 -2.52 -4.21 -8.55
N ILE A 54 -2.96 -4.23 -7.29
CA ILE A 54 -2.26 -4.84 -6.16
C ILE A 54 -2.95 -6.11 -5.65
N TYR A 55 -4.25 -6.28 -5.90
CA TYR A 55 -4.96 -7.48 -5.46
C TYR A 55 -6.10 -7.88 -6.42
N SER A 56 -6.30 -9.18 -6.57
CA SER A 56 -7.49 -9.85 -7.07
C SER A 56 -7.42 -11.33 -6.65
N GLU A 57 -8.43 -12.14 -6.97
CA GLU A 57 -8.40 -13.59 -6.72
C GLU A 57 -7.18 -14.31 -7.32
N LYS A 58 -6.56 -13.74 -8.36
CA LYS A 58 -5.42 -14.33 -9.08
C LYS A 58 -4.09 -13.64 -8.80
N LYS A 59 -4.08 -12.54 -8.04
CA LYS A 59 -2.89 -11.69 -7.86
C LYS A 59 -2.88 -11.07 -6.47
N SER A 60 -1.73 -11.10 -5.82
CA SER A 60 -1.42 -10.26 -4.66
C SER A 60 -0.05 -9.65 -4.86
N ALA A 61 0.11 -8.36 -4.57
CA ALA A 61 1.37 -7.62 -4.71
C ALA A 61 1.65 -6.77 -3.45
N PRO A 62 1.91 -7.40 -2.29
CA PRO A 62 2.26 -6.70 -1.06
C PRO A 62 3.50 -5.82 -1.20
N GLU A 63 4.46 -6.21 -2.06
CA GLU A 63 5.70 -5.47 -2.32
C GLU A 63 5.43 -4.07 -2.88
N GLU A 64 4.37 -3.92 -3.67
CA GLU A 64 3.99 -2.62 -4.25
C GLU A 64 3.47 -1.67 -3.17
N ILE A 65 2.79 -2.20 -2.15
CA ILE A 65 2.34 -1.42 -0.99
C ILE A 65 3.55 -0.97 -0.16
N ILE A 66 4.48 -1.88 0.14
CA ILE A 66 5.73 -1.56 0.83
C ILE A 66 6.54 -0.51 0.06
N ARG A 67 6.59 -0.60 -1.27
CA ARG A 67 7.24 0.39 -2.13
C ARG A 67 6.57 1.77 -2.03
N GLN A 68 5.24 1.84 -1.98
CA GLN A 68 4.54 3.13 -1.81
C GLN A 68 4.78 3.73 -0.44
N LEU A 69 4.79 2.91 0.62
CA LEU A 69 5.09 3.38 1.97
C LEU A 69 6.52 3.93 2.10
N TRP A 70 7.51 3.27 1.47
CA TRP A 70 8.87 3.81 1.39
C TRP A 70 8.95 5.12 0.62
N LEU A 71 8.26 5.23 -0.52
CA LEU A 71 8.21 6.48 -1.27
C LEU A 71 7.59 7.61 -0.44
N TYR A 72 6.51 7.33 0.29
CA TYR A 72 5.90 8.28 1.20
C TYR A 72 6.88 8.73 2.29
N LYS A 73 7.56 7.79 2.97
CA LYS A 73 8.57 8.10 4.00
C LYS A 73 9.73 8.95 3.43
N LEU A 74 10.20 8.64 2.22
CA LEU A 74 11.25 9.43 1.54
C LEU A 74 10.81 10.88 1.28
N ILE A 75 9.58 11.09 0.80
CA ILE A 75 9.07 12.42 0.44
C ILE A 75 8.68 13.22 1.68
N ASP A 76 7.98 12.59 2.63
CA ASP A 76 7.32 13.26 3.75
C ASP A 76 8.22 13.36 4.99
N TYR A 77 8.87 12.25 5.38
CA TYR A 77 9.71 12.20 6.57
C TYR A 77 11.16 12.62 6.30
N TYR A 78 11.75 12.13 5.21
CA TYR A 78 13.14 12.45 4.86
C TYR A 78 13.29 13.67 3.94
N GLU A 79 12.19 14.25 3.47
CA GLU A 79 12.15 15.45 2.63
C GLU A 79 12.93 15.37 1.30
N TYR A 80 12.99 14.19 0.69
CA TYR A 80 13.51 13.98 -0.67
C TYR A 80 12.44 14.36 -1.70
N LYS A 81 12.18 15.68 -1.81
CA LYS A 81 11.14 16.29 -2.66
C LYS A 81 11.71 16.77 -3.99
#